data_AF-A0ABD5FQ55-F1
#
_entry.id   AF-A0ABD5FQ55-F1
#
_cell.length_a   1.000
_cell.length_b   1.000
_cell.length_c   1.000
_cell.angle_alpha   90.00
_cell.angle_beta   90.00
_cell.angle_gamma   90.00
#
_symmetry.space_group_name_H-M   'P 1'
#
loop_
_entity.id
_entity.type
_entity.pdbx_description
1 polymer ?
#
loop_
_entity_poly.entity_id
_entity_poly.type
_entity_poly.pdbx_seq_one_letter_code
_entity_poly.pdbx_strand_id
1 'polypeptide(L)'
;MKKKQLAKLKQQFRPSYETARQQLFTAIERKTADKFDLPTTVYINPKNQEELLIELLKETPKEQKIAVPLDENFKIVVKRIQRLEAGLLDRFSDNLVDEIAAYWLPTNPQESTAPAPAKEPAKVKEESAPAEAAAPTTSASTKEVEKATETMADTADETMTFSAFAEKIAAFPKFSAKQSSGETIVIEASPKEDRVLATISETESDTFTIETALERKYKVKLEVIPLIEAYAHTAISKR
;
A
#
# COMPACT_ATOMS: atom_id res chain seq x y z
N MET A 1 3.71 -26.62 32.95
CA MET A 1 2.65 -25.59 32.96
C MET A 1 1.51 -26.00 32.04
N LYS A 2 0.25 -25.75 32.40
CA LYS A 2 -0.89 -26.07 31.52
C LYS A 2 -0.87 -25.14 30.28
N LYS A 3 -1.11 -25.65 29.06
CA LYS A 3 -1.14 -24.85 27.80
C LYS A 3 -1.94 -23.54 27.92
N LYS A 4 -3.05 -23.56 28.68
CA LYS A 4 -3.89 -22.37 28.95
C LYS A 4 -3.18 -21.27 29.74
N GLN A 5 -2.30 -21.63 30.69
CA GLN A 5 -1.52 -20.65 31.45
C GLN A 5 -0.47 -19.98 30.58
N LEU A 6 0.18 -20.74 29.68
CA LEU A 6 1.20 -20.22 28.77
C LEU A 6 0.60 -19.25 27.73
N ALA A 7 -0.59 -19.53 27.20
CA ALA A 7 -1.30 -18.62 26.31
C ALA A 7 -1.72 -17.31 27.02
N LYS A 8 -2.23 -17.42 28.25
CA LYS A 8 -2.60 -16.26 29.07
C LYS A 8 -1.37 -15.39 29.40
N LEU A 9 -0.24 -16.04 29.70
CA LEU A 9 1.03 -15.37 29.93
C LEU A 9 1.51 -14.64 28.66
N LYS A 10 1.56 -15.33 27.52
CA LYS A 10 1.91 -14.70 26.23
C LYS A 10 1.01 -13.53 25.86
N GLN A 11 -0.26 -13.55 26.24
CA GLN A 11 -1.20 -12.45 26.01
C GLN A 11 -0.94 -11.26 26.96
N GLN A 12 -0.61 -11.54 28.22
CA GLN A 12 -0.30 -10.52 29.23
C GLN A 12 1.04 -9.83 28.99
N PHE A 13 1.99 -10.53 28.35
CA PHE A 13 3.32 -10.00 28.02
C PHE A 13 3.46 -9.62 26.53
N ARG A 14 2.35 -9.34 25.83
CA ARG A 14 2.46 -8.80 24.47
C ARG A 14 3.08 -7.40 24.53
N PRO A 15 4.10 -7.11 23.69
CA PRO A 15 4.62 -5.76 23.59
C PRO A 15 3.50 -4.79 23.14
N SER A 16 3.58 -3.55 23.62
CA SER A 16 2.70 -2.50 23.11
C SER A 16 3.00 -2.23 21.63
N TYR A 17 2.10 -1.54 20.93
CA TYR A 17 2.34 -1.16 19.54
C TYR A 17 3.61 -0.31 19.40
N GLU A 18 3.79 0.65 20.31
CA GLU A 18 5.00 1.48 20.45
C GLU A 18 6.25 0.62 20.62
N THR A 19 6.19 -0.40 21.47
CA THR A 19 7.30 -1.32 21.73
C THR A 19 7.64 -2.16 20.51
N ALA A 20 6.63 -2.71 19.82
CA ALA A 20 6.83 -3.49 18.59
C ALA A 20 7.43 -2.62 17.47
N ARG A 21 7.00 -1.36 17.39
CA ARG A 21 7.54 -0.36 16.47
C ARG A 21 9.01 -0.05 16.80
N GLN A 22 9.33 0.20 18.07
CA GLN A 22 10.71 0.45 18.49
C GLN A 22 11.62 -0.76 18.25
N GLN A 23 11.12 -1.98 18.49
CA GLN A 23 11.85 -3.21 18.17
C GLN A 23 12.20 -3.31 16.70
N LEU A 24 11.26 -2.94 15.82
CA LEU A 24 11.52 -2.87 14.38
C LEU A 24 12.59 -1.82 14.07
N PHE A 25 12.54 -0.64 14.67
CA PHE A 25 13.53 0.43 14.42
C PHE A 25 14.93 -0.01 14.81
N THR A 26 15.10 -0.53 16.03
CA THR A 26 16.38 -1.05 16.51
C THR A 26 16.86 -2.23 15.66
N ALA A 27 15.96 -3.07 15.16
CA ALA A 27 16.32 -4.16 14.25
C ALA A 27 16.86 -3.63 12.91
N ILE A 28 16.23 -2.58 12.35
CA ILE A 28 16.69 -1.92 11.12
C ILE A 28 18.06 -1.29 11.36
N GLU A 29 18.22 -0.45 12.39
CA GLU A 29 19.49 0.22 12.72
C GLU A 29 20.64 -0.77 12.92
N ARG A 30 20.35 -1.88 13.59
CA ARG A 30 21.34 -2.94 13.79
C ARG A 30 21.68 -3.63 12.48
N LYS A 31 20.68 -3.99 11.67
CA LYS A 31 20.89 -4.75 10.43
C LYS A 31 21.54 -3.92 9.33
N THR A 32 21.22 -2.63 9.21
CA THR A 32 21.91 -1.72 8.28
C THR A 32 23.39 -1.57 8.65
N ALA A 33 23.69 -1.44 9.95
CA ALA A 33 25.07 -1.40 10.42
C ALA A 33 25.79 -2.74 10.24
N ASP A 34 25.17 -3.86 10.64
CA ASP A 34 25.80 -5.19 10.63
C ASP A 34 25.98 -5.74 9.20
N LYS A 35 25.01 -5.55 8.29
CA LYS A 35 25.04 -6.14 6.94
C LYS A 35 25.71 -5.24 5.90
N PHE A 36 25.49 -3.94 5.99
CA PHE A 36 25.88 -2.99 4.96
C PHE A 36 26.91 -1.96 5.43
N ASP A 37 27.36 -2.03 6.69
CA ASP A 37 28.22 -1.01 7.32
C ASP A 37 27.64 0.41 7.20
N LEU A 38 26.31 0.52 7.23
CA LEU A 38 25.57 1.78 7.16
C LEU A 38 25.01 2.10 8.55
N PRO A 39 25.71 2.87 9.40
CA PRO A 39 25.16 3.29 10.66
C PRO A 39 24.02 4.27 10.40
N THR A 40 22.78 3.83 10.63
CA THR A 40 21.57 4.63 10.43
C THR A 40 20.85 4.83 11.76
N THR A 41 20.12 5.93 11.89
CA THR A 41 19.14 6.12 12.96
C THR A 41 17.73 6.18 12.38
N VAL A 42 16.78 5.52 13.05
CA VAL A 42 15.40 5.40 12.61
C VAL A 42 14.49 6.03 13.66
N TYR A 43 13.72 7.04 13.26
CA TYR A 43 12.81 7.77 14.16
C TYR A 43 11.54 8.22 13.45
N ILE A 44 10.52 8.57 14.21
CA ILE A 44 9.27 9.14 13.67
C ILE A 44 9.48 10.62 13.36
N ASN A 45 8.98 11.07 12.21
CA ASN A 45 9.01 12.48 11.87
C ASN A 45 8.18 13.29 12.90
N PRO A 46 8.80 14.25 13.62
CA PRO A 46 8.08 15.06 14.61
C PRO A 46 7.02 15.97 14.00
N LYS A 47 7.14 16.28 12.70
CA LYS A 47 6.16 17.09 11.95
C LYS A 47 5.01 16.24 11.39
N ASN A 48 5.28 14.98 11.04
CA ASN A 48 4.30 14.04 10.51
C ASN A 48 4.45 12.68 11.20
N GLN A 49 3.57 12.36 12.15
CA GLN A 49 3.64 11.10 12.89
C GLN A 49 3.34 9.85 12.04
N GLU A 50 2.96 10.06 10.78
CA GLU A 50 2.73 9.02 9.78
C GLU A 50 3.94 8.81 8.86
N GLU A 51 5.10 9.35 9.20
CA GLU A 51 6.35 9.13 8.47
C GLU A 51 7.46 8.65 9.40
N LEU A 52 8.23 7.70 8.88
CA LEU A 52 9.44 7.17 9.47
C LEU A 52 10.64 7.77 8.74
N LEU A 53 11.52 8.43 9.47
CA LEU A 53 12.76 8.99 8.95
C LEU A 53 13.92 8.04 9.26
N ILE A 54 14.69 7.76 8.23
CA ILE A 54 15.90 6.95 8.28
C ILE A 54 17.05 7.87 7.90
N GLU A 55 17.91 8.17 8.86
CA GLU A 55 19.03 9.08 8.67
C GLU A 55 20.35 8.30 8.73
N LEU A 56 21.15 8.40 7.67
CA LEU A 56 22.49 7.81 7.63
C LEU A 56 23.46 8.70 8.42
N LEU A 57 24.20 8.14 9.37
CA LEU A 57 25.17 8.91 10.18
C LEU A 57 26.50 9.17 9.44
N LYS A 58 26.73 8.52 8.30
CA LYS A 58 27.91 8.74 7.44
C LYS A 58 27.67 9.87 6.44
N GLU A 59 28.74 10.59 6.08
CA GLU A 59 28.71 11.55 4.98
C GLU A 59 28.47 10.81 3.65
N THR A 60 27.47 11.26 2.90
CA THR A 60 27.09 10.68 1.62
C THR A 60 26.81 11.79 0.61
N PRO A 61 27.11 11.58 -0.68
CA PRO A 61 26.75 12.53 -1.73
C PRO A 61 25.24 12.54 -2.06
N LYS A 62 24.47 11.57 -1.54
CA LYS A 62 23.00 11.48 -1.69
C LYS A 62 22.28 12.14 -0.51
N GLU A 63 20.95 12.14 -0.53
CA GLU A 63 20.20 12.61 0.64
C GLU A 63 20.51 11.71 1.84
N GLN A 64 20.84 12.34 2.95
CA GLN A 64 21.20 11.65 4.19
C GLN A 64 19.96 11.08 4.89
N LYS A 65 18.75 11.53 4.51
CA LYS A 65 17.47 11.22 5.17
C LYS A 65 16.49 10.63 4.16
N ILE A 66 15.94 9.46 4.48
CA ILE A 66 14.87 8.81 3.71
C ILE A 66 13.59 8.91 4.53
N ALA A 67 12.51 9.36 3.90
CA ALA A 67 11.17 9.36 4.49
C ALA A 67 10.38 8.15 3.99
N VAL A 68 10.00 7.26 4.90
CA VAL A 68 9.18 6.08 4.65
C VAL A 68 7.78 6.32 5.22
N PRO A 69 6.72 6.29 4.40
CA PRO A 69 5.36 6.47 4.90
C PRO A 69 4.92 5.29 5.78
N LEU A 70 4.24 5.60 6.88
CA LEU A 70 3.62 4.65 7.81
C LEU A 70 2.18 4.37 7.37
N ASP A 71 2.08 3.77 6.19
CA ASP A 71 0.83 3.38 5.56
C ASP A 71 0.08 2.29 6.36
N GLU A 72 -1.10 1.91 5.88
CA GLU A 72 -1.88 0.84 6.52
C GLU A 72 -1.14 -0.49 6.53
N ASN A 73 -0.37 -0.80 5.49
CA ASN A 73 0.42 -2.02 5.42
C ASN A 73 1.48 -2.07 6.54
N PHE A 74 2.22 -0.98 6.76
CA PHE A 74 3.17 -0.86 7.86
C PHE A 74 2.47 -1.01 9.22
N LYS A 75 1.33 -0.34 9.40
CA LYS A 75 0.51 -0.45 10.63
C LYS A 75 0.06 -1.91 10.86
N ILE A 76 -0.28 -2.64 9.80
CA ILE A 76 -0.63 -4.07 9.85
C ILE A 76 0.58 -4.91 10.25
N VAL A 77 1.75 -4.68 9.65
CA VAL A 77 2.98 -5.42 9.97
C VAL A 77 3.37 -5.20 11.43
N VAL A 78 3.37 -3.97 11.93
CA VAL A 78 3.67 -3.70 13.34
C VAL A 78 2.66 -4.37 14.28
N LYS A 79 1.36 -4.39 13.93
CA LYS A 79 0.34 -5.14 14.69
C LYS A 79 0.62 -6.65 14.70
N ARG A 80 1.13 -7.22 13.59
CA ARG A 80 1.50 -8.64 13.51
C ARG A 80 2.78 -8.94 14.31
N ILE A 81 3.77 -8.05 14.29
CA ILE A 81 4.96 -8.11 15.17
C ILE A 81 4.53 -8.05 16.64
N GLN A 82 3.59 -7.16 17.00
CA GLN A 82 2.98 -7.10 18.32
C GLN A 82 2.30 -8.41 18.73
N ARG A 83 1.72 -9.15 17.77
CA ARG A 83 1.14 -10.48 18.00
C ARG A 83 2.20 -11.58 18.17
N LEU A 84 3.49 -11.22 18.13
CA LEU A 84 4.65 -12.11 18.23
C LEU A 84 4.63 -13.18 17.14
N GLU A 85 4.34 -12.76 15.91
CA GLU A 85 4.45 -13.63 14.75
C GLU A 85 5.91 -14.03 14.50
N ALA A 86 6.16 -15.34 14.48
CA ALA A 86 7.51 -15.88 14.43
C ALA A 86 8.21 -15.51 13.11
N GLY A 87 9.39 -14.88 13.21
CA GLY A 87 10.23 -14.51 12.07
C GLY A 87 9.71 -13.36 11.21
N LEU A 88 8.55 -12.76 11.52
CA LEU A 88 8.02 -11.64 10.76
C LEU A 88 8.88 -10.39 10.92
N LEU A 89 9.29 -10.08 12.16
CA LEU A 89 10.15 -8.94 12.43
C LEU A 89 11.46 -9.04 11.65
N ASP A 90 12.08 -10.22 11.63
CA ASP A 90 13.33 -10.45 10.92
C ASP A 90 13.17 -10.27 9.41
N ARG A 91 12.18 -10.95 8.79
CA ARG A 91 11.94 -10.88 7.35
C ARG A 91 11.61 -9.46 6.89
N PHE A 92 10.74 -8.77 7.63
CA PHE A 92 10.33 -7.42 7.27
C PHE A 92 11.48 -6.42 7.44
N SER A 93 12.23 -6.51 8.55
CA SER A 93 13.42 -5.68 8.73
C SER A 93 14.48 -5.97 7.68
N ASP A 94 14.70 -7.23 7.28
CA ASP A 94 15.64 -7.57 6.20
C ASP A 94 15.25 -6.91 4.88
N ASN A 95 13.99 -7.06 4.46
CA ASN A 95 13.51 -6.44 3.22
C ASN A 95 13.66 -4.91 3.24
N LEU A 96 13.29 -4.28 4.36
CA LEU A 96 13.43 -2.83 4.50
C LEU A 96 14.90 -2.40 4.47
N VAL A 97 15.78 -3.14 5.15
CA VAL A 97 17.23 -2.87 5.17
C VAL A 97 17.81 -2.99 3.77
N ASP A 98 17.40 -3.98 2.99
CA ASP A 98 17.87 -4.15 1.61
C ASP A 98 17.44 -2.96 0.72
N GLU A 99 16.20 -2.48 0.86
CA GLU A 99 15.73 -1.28 0.15
C GLU A 99 16.50 -0.01 0.58
N ILE A 100 16.73 0.15 1.89
CA ILE A 100 17.52 1.25 2.45
C ILE A 100 18.95 1.22 1.91
N ALA A 101 19.56 0.03 1.91
CA ALA A 101 20.91 -0.16 1.41
C ALA A 101 21.00 0.13 -0.09
N ALA A 102 20.00 -0.27 -0.88
CA ALA A 102 19.92 0.02 -2.30
C ALA A 102 19.83 1.53 -2.59
N TYR A 103 19.27 2.33 -1.68
CA TYR A 103 19.23 3.78 -1.83
C TYR A 103 20.63 4.41 -1.72
N TRP A 104 21.43 4.02 -0.70
CA TRP A 104 22.75 4.63 -0.47
C TRP A 104 23.89 3.95 -1.20
N LEU A 105 23.91 2.63 -1.27
CA LEU A 105 24.92 1.89 -2.01
C LEU A 105 24.64 2.08 -3.50
N PRO A 106 25.66 2.40 -4.31
CA PRO A 106 25.52 2.25 -5.75
C PRO A 106 25.17 0.78 -6.00
N THR A 107 24.11 0.53 -6.77
CA THR A 107 23.84 -0.79 -7.33
C THR A 107 25.10 -1.21 -8.09
N ASN A 108 25.95 -2.00 -7.46
CA ASN A 108 27.02 -2.69 -8.15
C ASN A 108 26.38 -3.94 -8.74
N PRO A 109 26.15 -4.02 -10.06
CA PRO A 109 25.56 -5.20 -10.68
C PRO A 109 26.65 -6.28 -10.81
N GLN A 110 27.10 -6.84 -9.69
CA GLN A 110 28.04 -7.96 -9.68
C GLN A 110 27.68 -8.91 -8.52
N GLU A 111 26.62 -9.68 -8.72
CA GLU A 111 26.59 -11.11 -8.41
C GLU A 111 25.46 -11.79 -9.22
N SER A 112 25.64 -11.80 -10.54
CA SER A 112 25.15 -12.88 -11.39
C SER A 112 26.10 -13.04 -12.58
N THR A 113 26.35 -14.29 -12.90
CA THR A 113 27.42 -14.87 -13.70
C THR A 113 27.45 -14.48 -15.19
N ALA A 114 28.64 -14.08 -15.67
CA ALA A 114 29.24 -14.26 -17.02
C ALA A 114 28.62 -13.55 -18.26
N PRO A 115 29.35 -13.45 -19.40
CA PRO A 115 30.63 -12.79 -19.68
C PRO A 115 30.48 -11.63 -20.70
N ALA A 116 31.56 -10.87 -20.92
CA ALA A 116 31.68 -9.71 -21.83
C ALA A 116 31.26 -10.00 -23.31
N PRO A 117 30.92 -8.95 -24.10
CA PRO A 117 31.96 -8.21 -24.79
C PRO A 117 31.74 -6.69 -24.91
N ALA A 118 32.84 -6.03 -25.23
CA ALA A 118 33.12 -4.61 -25.26
C ALA A 118 32.44 -3.79 -26.37
N LYS A 119 32.16 -2.51 -26.11
CA LYS A 119 32.88 -1.32 -26.65
C LYS A 119 32.07 -0.02 -26.43
N GLU A 120 32.68 0.92 -25.71
CA GLU A 120 32.41 2.38 -25.75
C GLU A 120 32.86 2.99 -27.10
N PRO A 121 32.68 4.31 -27.39
CA PRO A 121 31.83 5.34 -26.77
C PRO A 121 31.13 6.32 -27.76
N ALA A 122 30.35 7.25 -27.18
CA ALA A 122 30.26 8.69 -27.51
C ALA A 122 29.08 9.26 -28.34
N LYS A 123 28.38 10.21 -27.68
CA LYS A 123 28.16 11.64 -28.03
C LYS A 123 26.78 12.15 -28.56
N VAL A 124 26.18 13.01 -27.69
CA VAL A 124 25.41 14.28 -27.85
C VAL A 124 23.96 14.33 -28.42
N LYS A 125 23.12 15.04 -27.64
CA LYS A 125 22.30 16.24 -27.96
C LYS A 125 20.78 16.10 -28.22
N GLU A 126 20.01 16.61 -27.24
CA GLU A 126 18.97 17.66 -27.32
C GLU A 126 17.76 17.52 -28.29
N GLU A 127 16.59 17.46 -27.66
CA GLU A 127 15.34 18.19 -27.97
C GLU A 127 14.43 17.79 -29.14
N SER A 128 13.12 17.71 -28.79
CA SER A 128 11.90 17.96 -29.59
C SER A 128 10.94 16.77 -29.69
N ALA A 129 9.73 16.97 -29.13
CA ALA A 129 8.48 16.26 -29.45
C ALA A 129 7.93 16.71 -30.84
N PRO A 130 6.72 16.35 -31.33
CA PRO A 130 5.71 15.35 -30.91
C PRO A 130 5.13 14.55 -32.13
N ALA A 131 3.94 13.93 -31.95
CA ALA A 131 2.99 13.35 -32.93
C ALA A 131 3.27 11.90 -33.37
N GLU A 132 2.32 11.01 -33.63
CA GLU A 132 0.86 10.89 -33.45
C GLU A 132 0.52 9.47 -33.97
N ALA A 133 -0.54 8.88 -33.43
CA ALA A 133 -1.37 7.81 -34.01
C ALA A 133 -0.88 6.34 -34.10
N ALA A 134 -1.88 5.50 -33.78
CA ALA A 134 -2.19 4.18 -34.32
C ALA A 134 -1.55 2.95 -33.66
N ALA A 135 -2.30 2.41 -32.70
CA ALA A 135 -2.49 0.96 -32.50
C ALA A 135 -2.85 0.29 -33.86
N PRO A 136 -2.68 -1.05 -34.10
CA PRO A 136 -3.32 -2.04 -33.24
C PRO A 136 -2.70 -3.48 -33.17
N THR A 137 -3.21 -4.23 -32.19
CA THR A 137 -3.63 -5.66 -32.26
C THR A 137 -2.61 -6.81 -32.39
N THR A 138 -2.51 -7.54 -31.27
CA THR A 138 -2.91 -8.96 -31.09
C THR A 138 -1.92 -10.10 -31.39
N SER A 139 -2.00 -11.06 -30.47
CA SER A 139 -1.76 -12.51 -30.61
C SER A 139 -0.32 -12.99 -30.43
N ALA A 140 -0.04 -14.06 -29.68
CA ALA A 140 -0.82 -14.88 -28.75
C ALA A 140 0.16 -15.87 -28.10
N SER A 141 -0.19 -16.38 -26.90
CA SER A 141 -0.10 -17.81 -26.53
C SER A 141 1.30 -18.48 -26.42
N THR A 142 1.62 -19.40 -25.52
CA THR A 142 0.92 -20.13 -24.45
C THR A 142 1.99 -20.88 -23.65
N LYS A 143 1.83 -21.00 -22.33
CA LYS A 143 1.79 -22.25 -21.54
C LYS A 143 1.72 -21.87 -20.05
N GLU A 144 0.60 -22.00 -19.32
CA GLU A 144 -0.10 -23.24 -18.89
C GLU A 144 0.88 -24.25 -18.22
N VAL A 145 0.64 -24.80 -17.02
CA VAL A 145 -0.65 -25.15 -16.37
C VAL A 145 -0.43 -25.60 -14.89
N GLU A 146 -1.40 -25.25 -14.02
CA GLU A 146 -2.01 -26.03 -12.91
C GLU A 146 -1.25 -26.41 -11.61
N LYS A 147 -1.88 -26.60 -10.40
CA LYS A 147 -3.25 -26.41 -9.86
C LYS A 147 -3.36 -27.00 -8.44
N ALA A 148 -4.24 -26.41 -7.62
CA ALA A 148 -5.22 -27.02 -6.69
C ALA A 148 -5.79 -25.83 -5.88
N THR A 149 -7.02 -25.31 -6.02
CA THR A 149 -8.41 -25.84 -6.08
C THR A 149 -8.89 -26.58 -4.83
N GLU A 150 -9.69 -25.86 -4.04
CA GLU A 150 -10.90 -26.25 -3.27
C GLU A 150 -11.49 -24.91 -2.77
N THR A 151 -12.48 -24.25 -3.38
CA THR A 151 -13.93 -24.52 -3.61
C THR A 151 -14.81 -24.50 -2.36
N MET A 152 -15.89 -23.71 -2.48
CA MET A 152 -17.14 -23.60 -1.68
C MET A 152 -17.11 -22.53 -0.56
N ALA A 153 -18.08 -21.62 -0.43
CA ALA A 153 -19.43 -21.59 -0.97
C ALA A 153 -19.97 -20.15 -1.08
N ASP A 154 -20.70 -19.93 -2.18
CA ASP A 154 -21.96 -19.18 -2.31
C ASP A 154 -22.43 -18.36 -1.10
N THR A 155 -22.47 -17.04 -1.25
CA THR A 155 -23.50 -16.23 -0.58
C THR A 155 -23.82 -15.01 -1.45
N ALA A 156 -24.98 -15.06 -2.09
CA ALA A 156 -25.78 -13.97 -2.62
C ALA A 156 -25.10 -12.98 -3.59
N ASP A 157 -25.44 -13.12 -4.87
CA ASP A 157 -25.47 -12.07 -5.89
C ASP A 157 -26.42 -10.95 -5.40
N GLU A 158 -26.01 -10.18 -4.39
CA GLU A 158 -26.69 -8.93 -4.02
C GLU A 158 -26.22 -7.89 -5.03
N THR A 159 -26.81 -7.93 -6.23
CA THR A 159 -26.52 -6.97 -7.30
C THR A 159 -26.81 -5.57 -6.78
N MET A 160 -25.76 -4.82 -6.48
CA MET A 160 -25.88 -3.46 -5.97
C MET A 160 -26.00 -2.52 -7.16
N THR A 161 -27.23 -2.33 -7.65
CA THR A 161 -27.50 -1.34 -8.71
C THR A 161 -27.24 0.08 -8.22
N PHE A 162 -26.96 1.02 -9.13
CA PHE A 162 -26.73 2.44 -8.81
C PHE A 162 -27.85 3.01 -7.93
N SER A 163 -29.11 2.68 -8.23
CA SER A 163 -30.27 3.15 -7.46
C SER A 163 -30.20 2.70 -6.00
N ALA A 164 -29.90 1.41 -5.76
CA ALA A 164 -29.81 0.87 -4.41
C ALA A 164 -28.58 1.43 -3.66
N PHE A 165 -27.48 1.66 -4.36
CA PHE A 165 -26.29 2.31 -3.83
C PHE A 165 -26.58 3.77 -3.44
N ALA A 166 -27.19 4.54 -4.33
CA ALA A 166 -27.54 5.94 -4.11
C ALA A 166 -28.52 6.12 -2.94
N GLU A 167 -29.50 5.24 -2.78
CA GLU A 167 -30.41 5.24 -1.62
C GLU A 167 -29.66 4.99 -0.30
N LYS A 168 -28.76 4.00 -0.27
CA LYS A 168 -27.95 3.70 0.93
C LYS A 168 -27.00 4.85 1.26
N ILE A 169 -26.44 5.54 0.26
CA ILE A 169 -25.62 6.75 0.45
C ILE A 169 -26.47 7.93 0.92
N ALA A 170 -27.68 8.11 0.41
CA ALA A 170 -28.60 9.18 0.81
C ALA A 170 -29.15 9.03 2.24
N ALA A 171 -29.07 7.83 2.83
CA ALA A 171 -29.37 7.62 4.24
C ALA A 171 -28.41 8.38 5.18
N PHE A 172 -27.23 8.77 4.68
CA PHE A 172 -26.27 9.59 5.43
C PHE A 172 -26.59 11.08 5.26
N PRO A 173 -26.62 11.86 6.36
CA PRO A 173 -26.94 13.28 6.28
C PRO A 173 -25.99 14.03 5.36
N LYS A 174 -26.54 14.74 4.37
CA LYS A 174 -25.82 15.55 3.37
C LYS A 174 -25.04 14.74 2.32
N PHE A 175 -25.21 13.43 2.25
CA PHE A 175 -24.48 12.60 1.30
C PHE A 175 -25.36 12.35 0.07
N SER A 176 -24.73 12.27 -1.10
CA SER A 176 -25.40 11.85 -2.34
C SER A 176 -24.40 11.19 -3.28
N ALA A 177 -24.89 10.32 -4.16
CA ALA A 177 -24.13 9.73 -5.25
C ALA A 177 -24.61 10.31 -6.58
N LYS A 178 -23.68 10.64 -7.49
CA LYS A 178 -23.97 11.17 -8.82
C LYS A 178 -23.17 10.38 -9.86
N GLN A 179 -23.78 10.03 -10.98
CA GLN A 179 -23.05 9.49 -12.13
C GLN A 179 -22.58 10.65 -13.01
N SER A 180 -21.33 10.62 -13.44
CA SER A 180 -20.70 11.62 -14.30
C SER A 180 -19.66 10.96 -15.20
N SER A 181 -19.85 11.05 -16.51
CA SER A 181 -18.85 10.68 -17.53
C SER A 181 -18.17 9.31 -17.35
N GLY A 182 -18.94 8.29 -16.95
CA GLY A 182 -18.40 6.92 -16.75
C GLY A 182 -17.82 6.68 -15.36
N GLU A 183 -18.14 7.54 -14.40
CA GLU A 183 -17.79 7.39 -12.99
C GLU A 183 -19.01 7.66 -12.10
N THR A 184 -19.09 6.95 -10.99
CA THR A 184 -19.99 7.28 -9.88
C THR A 184 -19.22 8.03 -8.79
N ILE A 185 -19.66 9.24 -8.47
CA ILE A 185 -19.04 10.14 -7.51
C ILE A 185 -19.92 10.24 -6.26
N VAL A 186 -19.34 9.97 -5.10
CA VAL A 186 -19.98 10.19 -3.79
C VAL A 186 -19.56 11.55 -3.26
N ILE A 187 -20.53 12.39 -2.88
CA ILE A 187 -20.30 13.75 -2.39
C ILE A 187 -21.00 14.01 -1.06
N GLU A 188 -20.42 14.90 -0.25
CA GLU A 188 -21.03 15.51 0.93
C GLU A 188 -21.34 17.00 0.64
N ALA A 189 -22.62 17.35 0.64
CA ALA A 189 -23.09 18.71 0.52
C ALA A 189 -22.59 19.56 1.70
N SER A 190 -21.82 20.60 1.40
CA SER A 190 -21.34 21.55 2.40
C SER A 190 -21.76 22.98 2.03
N PRO A 191 -21.86 23.91 2.99
CA PRO A 191 -22.38 25.26 2.73
C PRO A 191 -21.54 26.12 1.76
N LYS A 192 -20.30 25.73 1.47
CA LYS A 192 -19.36 26.49 0.63
C LYS A 192 -19.16 25.84 -0.74
N GLU A 193 -19.04 24.51 -0.78
CA GLU A 193 -18.81 23.71 -1.99
C GLU A 193 -19.10 22.23 -1.68
N ASP A 194 -19.62 21.47 -2.66
CA ASP A 194 -19.82 20.04 -2.52
C ASP A 194 -18.47 19.33 -2.37
N ARG A 195 -18.31 18.52 -1.33
CA ARG A 195 -17.05 17.83 -1.05
C ARG A 195 -17.08 16.42 -1.63
N VAL A 196 -16.17 16.11 -2.54
CA VAL A 196 -16.00 14.75 -3.06
C VAL A 196 -15.45 13.83 -1.96
N LEU A 197 -16.05 12.65 -1.84
CA LEU A 197 -15.73 11.64 -0.83
C LEU A 197 -15.18 10.36 -1.44
N ALA A 198 -15.66 9.99 -2.64
CA ALA A 198 -15.16 8.86 -3.39
C ALA A 198 -15.53 8.98 -4.87
N THR A 199 -14.75 8.33 -5.71
CA THR A 199 -14.98 8.18 -7.15
C THR A 199 -14.85 6.71 -7.50
N ILE A 200 -15.82 6.16 -8.22
CA ILE A 200 -15.92 4.75 -8.60
C ILE A 200 -15.98 4.70 -10.11
N SER A 201 -15.07 3.95 -10.74
CA SER A 201 -15.09 3.77 -12.18
C SER A 201 -16.29 2.92 -12.61
N GLU A 202 -16.97 3.31 -13.68
CA GLU A 202 -17.99 2.50 -14.35
C GLU A 202 -17.44 1.79 -15.60
N THR A 203 -16.20 2.09 -15.99
CA THR A 203 -15.54 1.48 -17.17
C THR A 203 -14.59 0.34 -16.79
N GLU A 204 -14.05 0.38 -15.58
CA GLU A 204 -13.09 -0.60 -15.05
C GLU A 204 -13.65 -1.26 -13.79
N SER A 205 -13.57 -2.59 -13.70
CA SER A 205 -13.99 -3.33 -12.52
C SER A 205 -13.04 -3.07 -11.35
N ASP A 206 -13.55 -3.10 -10.12
CA ASP A 206 -12.77 -2.98 -8.89
C ASP A 206 -11.92 -1.71 -8.75
N THR A 207 -12.20 -0.68 -9.56
CA THR A 207 -11.43 0.56 -9.59
C THR A 207 -12.21 1.69 -8.93
N PHE A 208 -11.72 2.16 -7.78
CA PHE A 208 -12.31 3.27 -7.03
C PHE A 208 -11.25 4.00 -6.19
N THR A 209 -11.52 5.26 -5.88
CA THR A 209 -10.70 6.11 -5.03
C THR A 209 -11.54 6.63 -3.88
N ILE A 210 -10.99 6.58 -2.66
CA ILE A 210 -11.62 7.14 -1.46
C ILE A 210 -10.82 8.38 -1.03
N GLU A 211 -11.51 9.50 -0.89
CA GLU A 211 -10.88 10.76 -0.47
C GLU A 211 -10.67 10.79 1.05
N THR A 212 -9.59 11.45 1.49
CA THR A 212 -9.28 11.66 2.92
C THR A 212 -10.40 12.36 3.68
N ALA A 213 -11.29 13.04 2.96
CA ALA A 213 -12.52 13.63 3.47
C ALA A 213 -13.43 12.62 4.18
N LEU A 214 -13.57 11.42 3.61
CA LEU A 214 -14.39 10.34 4.13
C LEU A 214 -13.73 9.68 5.35
N GLU A 215 -12.41 9.52 5.32
CA GLU A 215 -11.63 8.81 6.35
C GLU A 215 -11.61 9.53 7.72
N ARG A 216 -11.79 10.85 7.72
CA ARG A 216 -11.75 11.69 8.94
C ARG A 216 -12.95 11.47 9.87
N LYS A 217 -14.04 10.89 9.38
CA LYS A 217 -15.26 10.63 10.18
C LYS A 217 -15.38 9.14 10.50
N TYR A 218 -14.89 8.72 11.66
CA TYR A 218 -14.77 7.30 12.04
C TYR A 218 -16.06 6.48 11.89
N LYS A 219 -17.22 7.01 12.26
CA LYS A 219 -18.49 6.28 12.10
C LYS A 219 -18.94 6.20 10.64
N VAL A 220 -18.77 7.29 9.90
CA VAL A 220 -19.17 7.37 8.49
C VAL A 220 -18.30 6.45 7.63
N LYS A 221 -16.98 6.44 7.84
CA LYS A 221 -16.09 5.57 7.05
C LYS A 221 -16.41 4.08 7.23
N LEU A 222 -16.79 3.64 8.43
CA LEU A 222 -17.10 2.23 8.70
C LEU A 222 -18.38 1.76 8.01
N GLU A 223 -19.30 2.67 7.69
CA GLU A 223 -20.58 2.34 7.07
C GLU A 223 -20.59 2.66 5.57
N VAL A 224 -19.87 3.69 5.11
CA VAL A 224 -19.88 4.15 3.72
C VAL A 224 -18.81 3.45 2.86
N ILE A 225 -17.62 3.16 3.38
CA ILE A 225 -16.57 2.46 2.61
C ILE A 225 -17.05 1.08 2.15
N PRO A 226 -17.67 0.24 3.00
CA PRO A 226 -18.17 -1.06 2.53
C PRO A 226 -19.24 -0.95 1.45
N LEU A 227 -20.03 0.13 1.43
CA LEU A 227 -21.02 0.37 0.37
C LEU A 227 -20.34 0.73 -0.96
N ILE A 228 -19.28 1.54 -0.89
CA ILE A 228 -18.46 1.91 -2.06
C ILE A 228 -17.77 0.67 -2.62
N GLU A 229 -17.15 -0.14 -1.77
CA GLU A 229 -16.50 -1.39 -2.15
C GLU A 229 -17.52 -2.36 -2.77
N ALA A 230 -18.66 -2.60 -2.13
CA ALA A 230 -19.70 -3.49 -2.68
C ALA A 230 -20.20 -3.03 -4.06
N TYR A 231 -20.39 -1.72 -4.25
CA TYR A 231 -20.74 -1.17 -5.56
C TYR A 231 -19.59 -1.33 -6.57
N ALA A 232 -18.36 -1.02 -6.17
CA ALA A 232 -17.17 -1.18 -6.98
C ALA A 232 -16.75 -2.64 -7.25
N HIS A 233 -17.33 -3.62 -6.55
CA HIS A 233 -17.19 -5.05 -6.84
C HIS A 233 -18.35 -5.60 -7.68
N THR A 234 -19.45 -4.85 -7.81
CA THR A 234 -20.57 -5.25 -8.69
C THR A 234 -20.09 -5.27 -10.14
N ALA A 235 -20.49 -6.25 -10.94
CA ALA A 235 -20.10 -6.30 -12.35
C ALA A 235 -20.56 -5.03 -13.09
N ILE A 236 -19.73 -4.48 -13.99
CA ILE A 236 -20.02 -3.24 -14.74
C ILE A 236 -21.42 -3.25 -15.38
N SER A 237 -21.83 -4.39 -15.96
CA SER A 237 -23.14 -4.54 -16.60
C SER A 237 -24.34 -4.49 -15.64
N LYS A 238 -24.10 -4.53 -14.32
CA LYS A 238 -25.10 -4.56 -13.25
C LYS A 238 -25.00 -3.36 -12.29
N ARG A 239 -24.03 -2.47 -12.49
CA ARG A 239 -23.84 -1.23 -11.72
C ARG A 239 -24.86 -0.16 -12.09
#